data_AF-A0A9C9Q3U0-F1
#
_entry.id   AF-A0A9C9Q3U0-F1
#
_cell.length_a   1.000
_cell.length_b   1.000
_cell.length_c   1.000
_cell.angle_alpha   90.00
_cell.angle_beta   90.00
_cell.angle_gamma   90.00
#
_symmetry.space_group_name_H-M   'P 1'
#
loop_
_entity.id
_entity.type
_entity.pdbx_description
1 polymer ?
#
loop_
_entity_poly.entity_id
_entity_poly.type
_entity_poly.pdbx_seq_one_letter_code
_entity_poly.pdbx_strand_id
1 'polypeptide(L)' 'NPQLAAVTTYRDGVPGFQALLREQGGDLVAFYRAVEALGELPAEERQARLQSLSAAGLAALAVPPL' A
#
# COMPACT_ATOMS: atom_id res chain seq x y z
N ASN A 1 11.59 -24.82 -0.96
CA ASN A 1 10.44 -24.44 -1.81
C ASN A 1 10.21 -22.92 -1.72
N PRO A 2 10.95 -22.10 -2.49
CA PRO A 2 10.94 -20.62 -2.37
C PRO A 2 9.74 -19.94 -3.06
N GLN A 3 8.87 -20.68 -3.75
CA GLN A 3 7.80 -20.11 -4.56
C GLN A 3 6.57 -19.64 -3.77
N LEU A 4 6.43 -20.02 -2.49
CA LEU A 4 5.29 -19.62 -1.64
C LEU A 4 5.51 -18.27 -0.93
N ALA A 5 6.76 -17.89 -0.66
CA ALA A 5 7.06 -16.62 -0.01
C ALA A 5 6.69 -15.41 -0.90
N ALA A 6 6.82 -15.54 -2.22
CA ALA A 6 6.48 -14.49 -3.17
C ALA A 6 4.96 -14.22 -3.25
N VAL A 7 4.12 -15.23 -3.01
CA VAL A 7 2.65 -15.08 -3.11
C VAL A 7 2.08 -14.42 -1.85
N THR A 8 2.70 -14.63 -0.69
CA THR A 8 2.34 -13.96 0.56
C THR A 8 2.65 -12.46 0.48
N THR A 9 3.77 -12.04 -0.12
CA THR A 9 4.12 -10.62 -0.30
C THR A 9 3.19 -9.90 -1.27
N TYR A 10 2.65 -10.59 -2.27
CA TYR A 10 1.76 -9.99 -3.27
C TYR A 10 0.39 -9.63 -2.68
N ARG A 11 -0.16 -10.45 -1.76
CA ARG A 11 -1.50 -10.22 -1.19
C ARG A 11 -1.51 -9.19 -0.06
N ASP A 12 -0.40 -9.04 0.66
CA ASP A 12 -0.28 -8.05 1.75
C ASP A 12 -0.04 -6.61 1.23
N GLY A 13 0.64 -6.47 0.09
CA GLY A 13 0.99 -5.14 -0.45
C GLY A 13 -0.14 -4.44 -1.20
N VAL A 14 -1.00 -5.22 -1.89
CA VAL A 14 -2.05 -4.67 -2.78
C VAL A 14 -3.02 -3.71 -2.07
N PRO A 15 -3.54 -4.00 -0.86
CA PRO A 15 -4.42 -3.06 -0.16
C PRO A 15 -3.74 -1.74 0.19
N GLY A 16 -2.44 -1.76 0.53
CA GLY A 16 -1.66 -0.56 0.84
C GLY A 16 -1.44 0.33 -0.40
N PHE A 17 -1.13 -0.28 -1.55
CA PHE A 17 -1.00 0.46 -2.81
C PHE A 17 -2.34 1.02 -3.31
N GLN A 18 -3.44 0.28 -3.14
CA GLN A 18 -4.78 0.77 -3.48
C GLN A 18 -5.20 1.95 -2.60
N ALA A 19 -4.85 1.94 -1.31
CA ALA A 19 -5.07 3.07 -0.41
C ALA A 19 -4.25 4.29 -0.85
N LEU A 20 -2.96 4.09 -1.17
CA LEU A 20 -2.08 5.15 -1.66
C LEU A 20 -2.62 5.80 -2.94
N LEU A 21 -3.08 4.99 -3.91
CA LEU A 21 -3.67 5.51 -5.15
C LEU A 21 -4.93 6.34 -4.89
N ARG A 22 -5.78 5.93 -3.93
CA ARG A 22 -6.96 6.71 -3.53
C ARG A 22 -6.59 8.01 -2.84
N GLU A 23 -5.55 8.04 -2.00
CA GLU A 23 -5.06 9.30 -1.42
C GLU A 23 -4.57 10.28 -2.48
N GLN A 24 -3.99 9.78 -3.57
CA GLN A 24 -3.61 10.62 -4.72
C GLN A 24 -4.80 10.98 -5.63
N GLY A 25 -6.04 10.64 -5.25
CA GLY A 25 -7.23 10.95 -6.05
C GLY A 25 -7.29 10.19 -7.38
N GLY A 26 -6.57 9.07 -7.52
CA GLY A 26 -6.43 8.34 -8.78
C GLY A 26 -5.37 8.88 -9.72
N ASP A 27 -4.55 9.87 -9.30
CA ASP A 27 -3.42 10.34 -10.08
C ASP A 27 -2.31 9.28 -10.12
N LEU A 28 -2.15 8.66 -11.29
CA LEU A 28 -1.15 7.62 -11.52
C LEU A 28 0.28 8.16 -11.47
N VAL A 29 0.52 9.41 -11.88
CA VAL A 29 1.87 10.01 -11.87
C VAL A 29 2.32 10.27 -10.44
N ALA A 30 1.43 10.83 -9.61
CA ALA A 30 1.67 11.01 -8.19
C ALA A 30 1.82 9.67 -7.46
N PHE A 31 1.00 8.67 -7.82
CA PHE A 31 1.13 7.31 -7.30
C PHE A 31 2.49 6.69 -7.61
N TYR A 32 2.97 6.73 -8.86
CA TYR A 32 4.28 6.18 -9.21
C TYR A 32 5.42 6.87 -8.45
N ARG A 33 5.38 8.21 -8.32
CA ARG A 33 6.37 8.93 -7.50
C ARG A 33 6.35 8.48 -6.03
N ALA A 34 5.17 8.30 -5.47
CA ALA A 34 5.03 7.84 -4.09
C ALA A 34 5.51 6.39 -3.91
N VAL A 35 5.28 5.52 -4.90
CA VAL A 35 5.81 4.15 -4.91
C VAL A 35 7.33 4.11 -5.08
N GLU A 36 7.91 4.97 -5.94
CA GLU A 36 9.36 5.12 -6.08
C GLU A 36 9.99 5.51 -4.74
N ALA A 37 9.47 6.55 -4.09
CA ALA A 37 9.93 6.98 -2.76
C ALA A 37 9.81 5.86 -1.71
N LEU A 38 8.78 5.02 -1.82
CA LEU A 38 8.59 3.87 -0.94
C LEU A 38 9.59 2.73 -1.22
N GLY A 39 10.03 2.60 -2.47
CA GLY A 39 11.05 1.64 -2.91
C GLY A 39 12.47 2.02 -2.48
N GLU A 40 12.72 3.30 -2.22
CA GLU A 40 13.99 3.80 -1.69
C GLU A 40 14.16 3.52 -0.19
N LEU A 41 13.07 3.21 0.53
CA LEU A 41 13.11 2.90 1.96
C LEU A 41 13.65 1.48 2.24
N PRO A 42 14.31 1.28 3.39
CA PRO A 42 14.68 -0.05 3.85
C PRO A 42 13.43 -0.93 4.04
N ALA A 43 13.60 -2.24 3.93
CA ALA A 43 12.49 -3.19 3.87
C ALA A 43 11.51 -3.10 5.06
N GLU A 44 12.03 -2.89 6.27
CA GLU A 44 11.20 -2.72 7.48
C GLU A 44 10.34 -1.45 7.42
N GLU A 45 10.90 -0.32 6.99
CA GLU A 45 10.18 0.95 6.89
C GLU A 45 9.13 0.93 5.80
N ARG A 46 9.45 0.33 4.65
CA ARG A 46 8.50 0.09 3.57
C ARG A 46 7.34 -0.79 4.03
N GLN A 47 7.61 -1.86 4.77
CA GLN A 47 6.56 -2.72 5.32
C GLN A 47 5.68 -1.97 6.33
N ALA A 48 6.27 -1.21 7.25
CA ALA A 48 5.52 -0.42 8.23
C ALA A 48 4.60 0.59 7.53
N ARG A 49 5.11 1.30 6.50
CA ARG A 49 4.32 2.24 5.70
C ARG A 49 3.18 1.57 4.94
N LEU A 50 3.43 0.44 4.29
CA LEU A 50 2.38 -0.31 3.58
C LEU A 50 1.30 -0.82 4.53
N GLN A 51 1.67 -1.25 5.75
CA GLN A 51 0.71 -1.69 6.78
C GLN A 51 -0.14 -0.53 7.31
N SER A 52 0.45 0.66 7.52
CA SER A 52 -0.32 1.84 7.89
C SER A 52 -1.30 2.25 6.78
N LEU A 53 -0.86 2.21 5.52
CA LEU A 53 -1.70 2.53 4.37
C LEU A 53 -2.84 1.51 4.19
N SER A 54 -2.57 0.22 4.38
CA SER A 54 -3.60 -0.82 4.29
C SER A 54 -4.64 -0.68 5.40
N ALA A 55 -4.22 -0.42 6.64
CA ALA A 55 -5.11 -0.15 7.76
C ALA A 55 -5.99 1.09 7.53
N ALA A 56 -5.38 2.20 7.05
CA ALA A 56 -6.12 3.41 6.69
C ALA A 56 -7.10 3.16 5.53
N GLY A 57 -6.68 2.36 4.54
CA GLY A 57 -7.51 1.98 3.41
C GLY A 57 -8.74 1.16 3.78
N LEU A 58 -8.61 0.25 4.76
CA LEU A 58 -9.71 -0.54 5.31
C LEU A 58 -10.63 0.31 6.20
N ALA A 59 -10.07 1.23 7.01
CA ALA A 59 -10.86 2.16 7.82
C ALA A 59 -11.73 3.09 6.96
N ALA A 60 -11.22 3.56 5.82
CA ALA A 60 -11.98 4.37 4.88
C ALA A 60 -13.17 3.63 4.23
N LEU A 61 -13.13 2.30 4.16
CA LEU A 61 -14.26 1.48 3.71
C LEU A 61 -15.26 1.19 4.84
N ALA A 62 -14.82 1.29 6.10
CA ALA A 62 -15.62 0.98 7.29
C ALA A 62 -16.38 2.19 7.86
N VAL A 63 -16.06 3.42 7.43
CA VAL A 63 -16.80 4.64 7.78
C VAL A 63 -17.75 5.01 6.63
N PRO A 64 -19.05 4.65 6.70
CA PRO A 64 -20.05 5.34 5.92
C PRO A 64 -20.27 6.73 6.53
N PRO A 65 -20.30 7.82 5.73
CA PRO A 65 -20.70 9.13 6.24
C PRO A 65 -22.19 9.11 6.60
N LEU A 66 -22.54 9.67 7.76
CA LEU A 66 -23.89 10.13 8.10
C LEU A 66 -24.07 11.58 7.66
#